data_AF-A0A9X1DD99-F1
#
_entry.id   AF-A0A9X1DD99-F1
#
_cell.length_a   1.000
_cell.length_b   1.000
_cell.length_c   1.000
_cell.angle_alpha   90.00
_cell.angle_beta   90.00
_cell.angle_gamma   90.00
#
_symmetry.space_group_name_H-M   'P 1'
#
loop_
_entity.id
_entity.type
_entity.pdbx_description
1 polymer ?
#
loop_
_entity_poly.entity_id
_entity_poly.type
_entity_poly.pdbx_seq_one_letter_code
_entity_poly.pdbx_strand_id
1 'polypeptide(L)' 'MATLAQDYIVQDISLAAFGRKEIEIAETEMPGLMALRAEFGASKPLKG' A
#
# COMPACT_ATOMS: atom_id res chain seq x y z
N MET A 1 -22.01 6.78 -10.78
CA MET A 1 -20.58 6.87 -10.39
C MET A 1 -20.54 7.05 -8.89
N ALA A 2 -19.92 6.13 -8.15
CA ALA A 2 -19.84 6.24 -6.70
C ALA A 2 -18.84 7.35 -6.34
N THR A 3 -19.32 8.40 -5.68
CA THR A 3 -18.46 9.39 -5.04
C THR A 3 -17.71 8.65 -3.93
N LEU A 4 -16.38 8.53 -4.03
CA LEU A 4 -15.56 8.01 -2.95
C LEU A 4 -15.74 8.97 -1.77
N ALA A 5 -16.48 8.54 -0.75
CA ALA A 5 -16.51 9.26 0.51
C ALA A 5 -15.08 9.29 1.03
N GLN A 6 -14.59 10.49 1.32
CA GLN A 6 -13.26 10.73 1.82
C GLN A 6 -13.16 10.24 3.28
N ASP A 7 -12.92 8.95 3.46
CA ASP A 7 -12.85 8.33 4.80
C ASP A 7 -11.41 8.35 5.35
N TYR A 8 -10.84 9.56 5.44
CA TYR A 8 -9.52 9.77 6.05
C TYR A 8 -9.31 11.23 6.46
N ILE A 9 -8.46 11.44 7.46
CA ILE A 9 -7.99 12.76 7.91
C ILE A 9 -6.47 12.74 7.82
N VAL A 10 -5.91 13.43 6.82
CA VAL A 10 -4.46 13.54 6.58
C VAL A 10 -4.09 15.00 6.38
N GLN A 11 -2.82 15.33 6.59
CA GLN A 11 -2.35 16.71 6.51
C GLN A 11 -2.47 17.30 5.09
N ASP A 12 -1.97 16.57 4.08
CA ASP A 12 -2.02 17.01 2.68
C ASP A 12 -2.04 15.80 1.75
N ILE A 13 -3.15 15.62 1.02
CA ILE A 13 -3.32 14.52 0.08
C ILE A 13 -2.50 14.72 -1.21
N SER A 14 -2.09 15.94 -1.53
CA SER A 14 -1.32 16.22 -2.75
C SER A 14 0.05 15.52 -2.76
N LEU A 15 0.55 15.15 -1.58
CA LEU A 15 1.82 14.44 -1.38
C LEU A 15 1.74 12.94 -1.69
N ALA A 16 0.57 12.39 -2.02
CA ALA A 16 0.38 10.95 -2.23
C ALA A 16 1.32 10.35 -3.30
N ALA A 17 1.58 11.07 -4.39
CA ALA A 17 2.49 10.61 -5.45
C ALA A 17 3.94 10.49 -4.95
N PHE A 18 4.39 11.48 -4.16
CA PHE A 18 5.72 11.44 -3.55
C PHE A 18 5.82 10.31 -2.51
N GLY A 19 4.84 10.21 -1.61
CA GLY A 19 4.79 9.14 -0.61
C GLY A 19 4.79 7.74 -1.25
N ARG A 20 4.11 7.55 -2.38
CA ARG A 20 4.14 6.28 -3.12
C ARG A 20 5.55 5.94 -3.62
N LYS A 21 6.29 6.91 -4.13
CA LYS A 21 7.67 6.71 -4.58
C LYS A 21 8.59 6.29 -3.44
N GLU A 22 8.42 6.90 -2.26
CA GLU A 22 9.17 6.52 -1.06
C GLU A 22 8.83 5.09 -0.61
N ILE A 23 7.55 4.68 -0.67
CA ILE A 23 7.14 3.30 -0.37
C ILE A 23 7.81 2.31 -1.33
N GLU A 24 7.89 2.63 -2.62
CA GLU A 24 8.53 1.76 -3.62
C GLU A 24 10.03 1.60 -3.37
N ILE A 25 10.72 2.67 -2.94
CA ILE A 25 12.12 2.59 -2.51
C ILE A 25 12.22 1.73 -1.24
N ALA A 26 11.33 1.94 -0.27
CA ALA A 26 11.37 1.18 0.98
C ALA A 26 11.11 -0.32 0.75
N GLU A 27 10.32 -0.71 -0.25
CA GLU A 27 10.09 -2.11 -0.61
C GLU A 27 11.38 -2.83 -1.02
N THR A 28 12.35 -2.15 -1.64
CA THR A 28 13.64 -2.76 -1.98
C THR A 28 14.49 -3.08 -0.76
N GLU A 29 14.30 -2.32 0.33
CA GLU A 29 14.98 -2.51 1.62
C GLU A 29 14.23 -3.47 2.57
N MET A 30 13.07 -3.99 2.17
CA MET A 30 12.22 -4.88 2.98
C MET A 30 12.00 -6.26 2.32
N PRO A 31 13.07 -7.04 2.05
CA PRO A 31 12.98 -8.28 1.29
C PRO A 31 12.09 -9.34 1.96
N GLY A 32 12.07 -9.40 3.30
CA GLY A 32 11.23 -10.34 4.04
C GLY A 32 9.73 -10.08 3.84
N LEU A 33 9.30 -8.81 3.88
CA LEU A 33 7.90 -8.45 3.64
C LEU A 33 7.49 -8.73 2.19
N MET A 34 8.39 -8.48 1.24
CA MET A 34 8.12 -8.75 -0.17
C MET A 34 8.02 -10.26 -0.44
N ALA A 35 8.85 -11.08 0.22
CA ALA A 35 8.77 -12.53 0.14
C ALA A 35 7.42 -13.05 0.66
N LEU A 36 6.95 -12.56 1.82
CA LEU A 36 5.63 -12.93 2.36
C LEU A 36 4.48 -12.56 1.41
N ARG A 37 4.55 -11.37 0.79
CA ARG A 37 3.56 -10.95 -0.23
C ARG A 37 3.57 -11.89 -1.44
N ALA A 38 4.74 -12.32 -1.90
CA ALA A 38 4.87 -13.23 -3.03
C ALA A 38 4.33 -14.63 -2.71
N GLU A 39 4.67 -15.17 -1.54
CA GLU A 39 4.28 -16.52 -1.10
C GLU A 39 2.77 -16.64 -0.86
N PHE A 40 2.18 -15.68 -0.13
CA PHE A 40 0.79 -15.78 0.32
C PHE A 40 -0.18 -14.91 -0.49
N GLY A 41 0.31 -14.15 -1.48
CA GLY A 41 -0.50 -13.23 -2.27
C GLY A 41 -1.62 -13.93 -3.06
N ALA A 42 -1.40 -15.17 -3.49
CA ALA A 42 -2.36 -15.96 -4.25
C ALA A 42 -3.42 -16.64 -3.36
N SER A 43 -3.03 -17.14 -2.20
CA SER A 43 -3.94 -17.85 -1.28
C SER A 43 -4.91 -16.91 -0.55
N LYS A 44 -4.61 -15.60 -0.52
CA LYS A 44 -5.43 -14.57 0.13
C LYS A 44 -5.80 -14.98 1.57
N PRO A 45 -4.83 -15.28 2.44
CA PRO A 45 -5.11 -15.81 3.79
C PRO A 45 -5.86 -14.82 4.69
N LEU A 46 -5.84 -13.52 4.34
CA LEU A 46 -6.54 -12.45 5.05
C LEU A 46 -7.87 -12.07 4.39
N LYS A 47 -8.43 -12.93 3.53
CA LYS A 47 -9.74 -12.68 2.91
C LYS A 47 -10.85 -12.87 3.95
N GLY A 48 -11.55 -11.78 4.24
CA GLY A 48 -12.75 -11.68 5.07
C GLY A 48 -13.59 -10.50 4.62
#